data_AF-A0A3B8LUK1-F1
#
_entry.id   AF-A0A3B8LUK1-F1
#
_cell.length_a   1.000
_cell.length_b   1.000
_cell.length_c   1.000
_cell.angle_alpha   90.00
_cell.angle_beta   90.00
_cell.angle_gamma   90.00
#
_symmetry.space_group_name_H-M   'P 1'
#
loop_
_entity.id
_entity.type
_entity.pdbx_description
1 polymer ?
#
loop_
_entity_poly.entity_id
_entity_poly.type
_entity_poly.pdbx_seq_one_letter_code
_entity_poly.pdbx_strand_id
1 'polypeptide(L)'
;MPAELLDREEYVEQAYFFRAYRERLADAVPSQEILAQVREELLSNTRLPVALEVIEGELLLRGQLVDGMQHLGHYFTPFQIFVIGQSEDEKAKFDQFTALHVLEKEAEYRAEEPTPQGLFIYHFEAISRNHLGYDHGLEAVAADPIYSEEFRDWILRIRTELGTIDFADMIYVRSEQMVLDQRRQRGVADWEADYAILFGAKEGRIAKANRSKDPLYMFAALQRQLHYPVVPRTQKAREVELDPVLERRLVIIEKRLQLAEAELKGGVDLTEFYARSDDGLTPLDQ
;
A
#
# COMPACT_ATOMS: atom_id res chain seq x y z
N MET A 1 15.67 -3.79 -19.86
CA MET A 1 15.38 -5.23 -20.00
C MET A 1 14.23 -5.52 -19.06
N PRO A 2 13.18 -6.27 -19.48
CA PRO A 2 12.07 -6.61 -18.60
C PRO A 2 12.56 -7.39 -17.38
N ALA A 3 11.84 -7.31 -16.26
CA ALA A 3 12.10 -8.12 -15.07
C ALA A 3 12.08 -9.60 -15.44
N GLU A 4 13.08 -10.36 -14.99
CA GLU A 4 13.06 -11.83 -15.05
C GLU A 4 12.49 -12.37 -13.73
N LEU A 5 11.86 -13.54 -13.76
CA LEU A 5 11.45 -14.23 -12.54
C LEU A 5 12.70 -14.56 -11.73
N LEU A 6 12.83 -13.94 -10.55
CA LEU A 6 13.94 -14.19 -9.65
C LEU A 6 13.82 -15.57 -8.97
N ASP A 7 14.96 -16.05 -8.48
CA ASP A 7 15.01 -17.25 -7.65
C ASP A 7 14.32 -17.01 -6.30
N ARG A 8 13.84 -18.08 -5.68
CA ARG A 8 13.15 -18.04 -4.38
C ARG A 8 13.95 -17.30 -3.30
N GLU A 9 15.27 -17.52 -3.25
CA GLU A 9 16.13 -16.88 -2.25
C GLU A 9 16.10 -15.35 -2.36
N GLU A 10 16.03 -14.80 -3.58
CA GLU A 10 15.93 -13.35 -3.78
C GLU A 10 14.64 -12.79 -3.18
N TYR A 11 13.51 -13.48 -3.33
CA TYR A 11 12.24 -13.04 -2.74
C TYR A 11 12.22 -13.17 -1.21
N VAL A 12 12.89 -14.17 -0.65
CA VAL A 12 13.07 -14.29 0.81
C VAL A 12 13.84 -13.07 1.35
N GLU A 13 14.95 -12.71 0.69
CA GLU A 13 15.76 -11.55 1.06
C GLU A 13 15.02 -10.23 0.81
N GLN A 14 14.22 -10.11 -0.25
CA GLN A 14 13.35 -8.94 -0.48
C GLN A 14 12.32 -8.77 0.64
N ALA A 15 11.65 -9.86 1.07
CA ALA A 15 10.70 -9.82 2.17
C ALA A 15 11.37 -9.36 3.47
N TYR A 16 12.58 -9.88 3.75
CA TYR A 16 13.38 -9.42 4.89
C TYR A 16 13.71 -7.93 4.78
N PHE A 17 14.20 -7.48 3.62
CA PHE A 17 14.55 -6.09 3.36
C PHE A 17 13.36 -5.15 3.62
N PHE A 18 12.20 -5.41 3.01
CA PHE A 18 11.03 -4.54 3.18
C PHE A 18 10.56 -4.49 4.64
N ARG A 19 10.61 -5.63 5.36
CA ARG A 19 10.29 -5.68 6.79
C ARG A 19 11.28 -4.89 7.63
N ALA A 20 12.57 -5.17 7.48
CA ALA A 20 13.64 -4.51 8.25
C ALA A 20 13.66 -3.00 7.99
N TYR A 21 13.45 -2.59 6.74
CA TYR A 21 13.33 -1.19 6.38
C TYR A 21 12.14 -0.54 7.10
N ARG A 22 10.97 -1.16 7.03
CA ARG A 22 9.74 -0.65 7.67
C ARG A 22 9.89 -0.52 9.19
N GLU A 23 10.52 -1.50 9.83
CA GLU A 23 10.76 -1.51 11.28
C GLU A 23 11.73 -0.40 11.69
N ARG A 24 12.88 -0.28 11.01
CA ARG A 24 13.88 0.77 11.34
C ARG A 24 13.40 2.18 11.00
N LEU A 25 12.56 2.32 9.97
CA LEU A 25 11.92 3.60 9.68
C LEU A 25 10.98 4.01 10.81
N ALA A 26 10.32 3.06 11.48
CA ALA A 26 9.47 3.33 12.64
C ALA A 26 10.31 3.76 13.86
N ASP A 27 11.55 3.27 13.96
CA ASP A 27 12.54 3.69 14.95
C ASP A 27 13.25 5.01 14.58
N ALA A 28 12.76 5.71 13.54
CA ALA A 28 13.30 6.98 13.04
C ALA A 28 14.76 6.91 12.58
N VAL A 29 15.22 5.73 12.16
CA VAL A 29 16.54 5.57 11.53
C VAL A 29 16.51 6.18 10.12
N PRO A 30 17.53 6.98 9.72
CA PRO A 30 17.59 7.53 8.37
C PRO A 30 17.66 6.45 7.30
N SER A 31 16.93 6.63 6.20
CA SER A 31 16.87 5.70 5.07
C SER A 31 18.24 5.23 4.54
N GLN A 32 19.25 6.12 4.48
CA GLN A 32 20.59 5.77 4.02
C GLN A 32 21.27 4.77 4.97
N GLU A 33 21.12 5.01 6.27
CA GLU A 33 21.67 4.14 7.31
C GLU A 33 20.95 2.79 7.33
N ILE A 34 19.62 2.78 7.14
CA ILE A 34 18.85 1.55 6.99
C ILE A 34 19.40 0.70 5.84
N LEU A 35 19.60 1.29 4.65
CA LEU A 35 20.11 0.58 3.47
C LEU A 35 21.49 -0.04 3.75
N ALA A 36 22.39 0.73 4.36
CA ALA A 36 23.73 0.28 4.70
C ALA A 36 23.72 -0.90 5.70
N GLN A 37 22.92 -0.78 6.77
CA GLN A 37 22.80 -1.84 7.78
C GLN A 37 22.14 -3.11 7.23
N VAL A 38 21.05 -2.98 6.48
CA VAL A 38 20.37 -4.17 5.90
C VAL A 38 21.31 -4.89 4.93
N ARG A 39 22.07 -4.17 4.12
CA ARG A 39 23.04 -4.79 3.20
C ARG A 39 24.03 -5.73 3.91
N GLU A 40 24.45 -5.41 5.14
CA GLU A 40 25.36 -6.26 5.92
C GLU A 40 24.69 -7.51 6.51
N GLU A 41 23.36 -7.53 6.57
CA GLU A 41 22.56 -8.62 7.14
C GLU A 41 22.08 -9.62 6.09
N LEU A 42 22.00 -9.19 4.83
CA LEU A 42 21.51 -9.98 3.72
C LEU A 42 22.47 -11.12 3.34
N LEU A 43 21.89 -12.17 2.76
CA LEU A 43 22.66 -13.27 2.20
C LEU A 43 23.54 -12.81 1.02
N SER A 44 24.85 -13.07 1.13
CA SER A 44 25.85 -12.60 0.17
C SER A 44 25.82 -13.30 -1.20
N ASN A 45 25.07 -14.40 -1.35
CA ASN A 45 24.88 -15.10 -2.62
C ASN A 45 23.72 -14.54 -3.45
N THR A 46 22.90 -13.64 -2.88
CA THR A 46 21.83 -12.95 -3.59
C THR A 46 22.33 -11.67 -4.25
N ARG A 47 21.57 -11.13 -5.19
CA ARG A 47 21.87 -9.85 -5.86
C ARG A 47 21.37 -8.64 -5.09
N LEU A 48 20.52 -8.84 -4.06
CA LEU A 48 19.94 -7.76 -3.28
C LEU A 48 20.98 -6.81 -2.67
N PRO A 49 22.10 -7.26 -2.08
CA PRO A 49 23.12 -6.35 -1.53
C PRO A 49 23.63 -5.33 -2.55
N VAL A 50 23.88 -5.77 -3.78
CA VAL A 50 24.35 -4.91 -4.89
C VAL A 50 23.23 -3.99 -5.37
N ALA A 51 21.99 -4.48 -5.41
CA ALA A 51 20.82 -3.64 -5.71
C ALA A 51 20.66 -2.52 -4.67
N LEU A 52 20.87 -2.80 -3.38
CA LEU A 52 20.81 -1.79 -2.32
C LEU A 52 21.92 -0.73 -2.43
N GLU A 53 23.12 -1.08 -2.91
CA GLU A 53 24.18 -0.09 -3.19
C GLU A 53 23.75 0.93 -4.26
N VAL A 54 23.09 0.46 -5.33
CA VAL A 54 22.58 1.34 -6.39
C VAL A 54 21.47 2.25 -5.85
N ILE A 55 20.55 1.69 -5.05
CA ILE A 55 19.47 2.47 -4.41
C ILE A 55 20.05 3.52 -3.45
N GLU A 56 21.04 3.15 -2.63
CA GLU A 56 21.71 4.08 -1.72
C GLU A 56 22.35 5.25 -2.47
N GLY A 57 23.03 4.95 -3.60
CA GLY A 57 23.62 5.96 -4.46
C GLY A 57 22.61 6.97 -5.03
N GLU A 58 21.51 6.49 -5.58
CA GLU A 58 20.45 7.37 -6.11
C GLU A 58 19.71 8.12 -5.00
N LEU A 59 19.47 7.48 -3.85
CA LEU A 59 18.85 8.12 -2.70
C LEU A 59 19.71 9.30 -2.19
N LEU A 60 21.03 9.16 -2.17
CA LEU A 60 21.94 10.25 -1.81
C LEU A 60 21.97 11.38 -2.84
N LEU A 61 21.71 11.08 -4.11
CA LEU A 61 21.74 12.06 -5.21
C LEU A 61 20.42 12.81 -5.37
N ARG A 62 19.28 12.12 -5.26
CA ARG A 62 17.95 12.62 -5.62
C ARG A 62 16.95 12.65 -4.46
N GLY A 63 17.20 11.90 -3.39
CA GLY A 63 16.37 11.87 -2.20
C GLY A 63 15.16 10.92 -2.26
N GLN A 64 15.04 10.09 -3.30
CA GLN A 64 13.94 9.13 -3.46
C GLN A 64 14.48 7.71 -3.73
N LEU A 65 13.80 6.69 -3.19
CA LEU A 65 14.11 5.28 -3.42
C LEU A 65 13.70 4.83 -4.82
N VAL A 66 12.58 5.35 -5.33
CA VAL A 66 12.01 4.91 -6.61
C VAL A 66 12.99 5.11 -7.76
N ASP A 67 13.79 6.18 -7.74
CA ASP A 67 14.82 6.46 -8.75
C ASP A 67 15.82 5.31 -8.88
N GLY A 68 16.35 4.83 -7.75
CA GLY A 68 17.26 3.68 -7.70
C GLY A 68 16.59 2.38 -8.18
N MET A 69 15.36 2.14 -7.75
CA MET A 69 14.62 0.94 -8.15
C MET A 69 14.29 0.92 -9.65
N GLN A 70 14.05 2.08 -10.28
CA GLN A 70 13.81 2.18 -11.72
C GLN A 70 15.02 1.74 -12.56
N HIS A 71 16.25 2.00 -12.09
CA HIS A 71 17.47 1.48 -12.73
C HIS A 71 17.58 -0.05 -12.61
N LEU A 72 16.89 -0.63 -11.65
CA LEU A 72 16.91 -2.04 -11.30
C LEU A 72 15.62 -2.76 -11.73
N GLY A 73 14.99 -2.34 -12.83
CA GLY A 73 13.77 -2.98 -13.36
C GLY A 73 13.95 -4.43 -13.85
N HIS A 74 15.16 -4.97 -13.80
CA HIS A 74 15.45 -6.39 -13.99
C HIS A 74 15.40 -7.20 -12.68
N TYR A 75 15.39 -6.52 -11.54
CA TYR A 75 15.40 -7.07 -10.18
C TYR A 75 14.10 -6.77 -9.42
N PHE A 76 13.66 -5.51 -9.42
CA PHE A 76 12.36 -5.15 -8.86
C PHE A 76 11.29 -5.19 -9.95
N THR A 77 10.12 -5.74 -9.61
CA THR A 77 9.00 -5.78 -10.55
C THR A 77 8.45 -4.37 -10.77
N PRO A 78 7.83 -4.10 -11.93
CA PRO A 78 7.20 -2.79 -12.17
C PRO A 78 6.16 -2.43 -11.12
N PHE A 79 5.43 -3.42 -10.57
CA PHE A 79 4.51 -3.20 -9.46
C PHE A 79 5.23 -2.75 -8.17
N GLN A 80 6.37 -3.36 -7.81
CA GLN A 80 7.14 -2.96 -6.64
C GLN A 80 7.65 -1.51 -6.76
N ILE A 81 8.16 -1.15 -7.94
CA ILE A 81 8.62 0.20 -8.27
C ILE A 81 7.44 1.18 -8.19
N PHE A 82 6.28 0.82 -8.75
CA PHE A 82 5.07 1.63 -8.70
C PHE A 82 4.60 1.91 -7.27
N VAL A 83 4.56 0.89 -6.40
CA VAL A 83 4.12 1.04 -5.01
C VAL A 83 5.02 1.98 -4.22
N ILE A 84 6.35 1.87 -4.36
CA ILE A 84 7.29 2.82 -3.73
C ILE A 84 7.09 4.23 -4.30
N GLY A 85 6.99 4.38 -5.63
CA GLY A 85 6.76 5.67 -6.27
C GLY A 85 5.47 6.35 -5.78
N GLN A 86 4.39 5.60 -5.61
CA GLN A 86 3.14 6.12 -5.06
C GLN A 86 3.27 6.53 -3.59
N SER A 87 4.21 5.98 -2.83
CA SER A 87 4.45 6.36 -1.44
C SER A 87 5.35 7.59 -1.28
N GLU A 88 6.10 7.92 -2.33
CA GLU A 88 6.99 9.09 -2.40
C GLU A 88 6.34 10.27 -3.13
N ASP A 89 5.15 10.10 -3.73
CA ASP A 89 4.35 11.18 -4.29
C ASP A 89 3.58 11.91 -3.18
N GLU A 90 3.94 13.18 -2.93
CA GLU A 90 3.29 14.04 -1.95
C GLU A 90 1.77 14.20 -2.16
N LYS A 91 1.27 13.99 -3.38
CA LYS A 91 -0.16 14.08 -3.70
C LYS A 91 -0.91 12.80 -3.36
N ALA A 92 -0.21 11.68 -3.29
CA ALA A 92 -0.81 10.40 -2.98
C ALA A 92 -1.11 10.30 -1.49
N LYS A 93 -2.31 9.82 -1.15
CA LYS A 93 -2.69 9.52 0.24
C LYS A 93 -2.24 8.12 0.65
N PHE A 94 -0.98 7.81 0.39
CA PHE A 94 -0.40 6.49 0.58
C PHE A 94 0.95 6.61 1.30
N ASP A 95 1.02 6.05 2.50
CA ASP A 95 2.20 6.18 3.34
C ASP A 95 3.25 5.10 3.04
N GLN A 96 4.51 5.46 3.24
CA GLN A 96 5.66 4.57 2.98
C GLN A 96 5.65 3.31 3.87
N PHE A 97 5.10 3.37 5.09
CA PHE A 97 4.99 2.18 5.95
C PHE A 97 4.07 1.11 5.35
N THR A 98 2.93 1.54 4.82
CA THR A 98 1.98 0.67 4.14
C THR A 98 2.56 0.16 2.84
N ALA A 99 3.27 1.01 2.08
CA ALA A 99 3.98 0.61 0.88
C ALA A 99 4.97 -0.54 1.15
N LEU A 100 5.87 -0.36 2.11
CA LEU A 100 6.83 -1.39 2.49
C LEU A 100 6.15 -2.67 3.00
N HIS A 101 5.05 -2.55 3.74
CA HIS A 101 4.30 -3.72 4.20
C HIS A 101 3.61 -4.47 3.05
N VAL A 102 3.06 -3.75 2.06
CA VAL A 102 2.50 -4.37 0.84
C VAL A 102 3.58 -5.14 0.10
N LEU A 103 4.80 -4.59 0.01
CA LEU A 103 5.91 -5.21 -0.69
C LEU A 103 6.50 -6.40 0.07
N GLU A 104 6.57 -6.31 1.40
CA GLU A 104 6.90 -7.44 2.28
C GLU A 104 5.97 -8.62 2.00
N LYS A 105 4.65 -8.40 2.04
CA LYS A 105 3.66 -9.45 1.79
C LYS A 105 3.70 -9.98 0.35
N GLU A 106 3.93 -9.12 -0.62
CA GLU A 106 4.12 -9.57 -2.00
C GLU A 106 5.32 -10.51 -2.13
N ALA A 107 6.47 -10.12 -1.58
CA ALA A 107 7.71 -10.89 -1.64
C ALA A 107 7.58 -12.23 -0.88
N GLU A 108 6.90 -12.23 0.28
CA GLU A 108 6.56 -13.47 1.01
C GLU A 108 5.77 -14.44 0.11
N TYR A 109 4.74 -13.96 -0.58
CA TYR A 109 3.93 -14.81 -1.46
C TYR A 109 4.74 -15.35 -2.65
N ARG A 110 5.64 -14.53 -3.22
CA ARG A 110 6.52 -14.95 -4.31
C ARG A 110 7.56 -15.98 -3.88
N ALA A 111 7.98 -15.97 -2.61
CA ALA A 111 8.92 -16.93 -2.05
C ALA A 111 8.29 -18.31 -1.73
N GLU A 112 6.97 -18.43 -1.79
CA GLU A 112 6.22 -19.67 -1.56
C GLU A 112 5.88 -20.35 -2.91
N GLU A 113 4.60 -20.62 -3.17
CA GLU A 113 4.09 -21.19 -4.41
C GLU A 113 3.14 -20.17 -5.07
N PRO A 114 3.68 -19.08 -5.66
CA PRO A 114 2.85 -18.03 -6.22
C PRO A 114 2.08 -18.54 -7.43
N THR A 115 0.80 -18.21 -7.49
CA THR A 115 -0.02 -18.39 -8.70
C THR A 115 -0.23 -17.04 -9.39
N PRO A 116 -0.26 -16.98 -10.74
CA PRO A 116 -0.59 -15.75 -11.45
C PRO A 116 -1.93 -15.16 -10.99
N GLN A 117 -2.93 -16.02 -10.73
CA GLN A 117 -4.24 -15.60 -10.24
C GLN A 117 -4.15 -14.99 -8.85
N GLY A 118 -3.48 -15.66 -7.90
CA GLY A 118 -3.33 -15.16 -6.53
C GLY A 118 -2.58 -13.83 -6.49
N LEU A 119 -1.51 -13.72 -7.26
CA LEU A 119 -0.69 -12.51 -7.33
C LEU A 119 -1.45 -11.34 -7.97
N PHE A 120 -2.19 -11.60 -9.06
CA PHE A 120 -3.04 -10.58 -9.69
C PHE A 120 -4.11 -10.06 -8.72
N ILE A 121 -4.82 -10.95 -8.02
CA ILE A 121 -5.85 -10.55 -7.05
C ILE A 121 -5.21 -9.75 -5.91
N TYR A 122 -4.05 -10.18 -5.40
CA TYR A 122 -3.30 -9.44 -4.39
C TYR A 122 -2.95 -8.01 -4.85
N HIS A 123 -2.35 -7.87 -6.04
CA HIS A 123 -1.99 -6.56 -6.59
C HIS A 123 -3.22 -5.68 -6.83
N PHE A 124 -4.28 -6.24 -7.42
CA PHE A 124 -5.53 -5.52 -7.68
C PHE A 124 -6.17 -5.02 -6.38
N GLU A 125 -6.18 -5.87 -5.35
CA GLU A 125 -6.69 -5.55 -4.03
C GLU A 125 -5.83 -4.48 -3.34
N ALA A 126 -4.50 -4.55 -3.46
CA ALA A 126 -3.59 -3.51 -2.97
C ALA A 126 -3.82 -2.14 -3.62
N ILE A 127 -3.97 -2.10 -4.94
CA ILE A 127 -4.30 -0.87 -5.69
C ILE A 127 -5.65 -0.31 -5.24
N SER A 128 -6.67 -1.17 -5.15
CA SER A 128 -8.03 -0.76 -4.81
C SER A 128 -8.13 -0.26 -3.36
N ARG A 129 -7.55 -0.98 -2.41
CA ARG A 129 -7.65 -0.67 -0.96
C ARG A 129 -6.88 0.57 -0.56
N ASN A 130 -5.78 0.86 -1.24
CA ASN A 130 -4.93 2.01 -0.94
C ASN A 130 -5.12 3.17 -1.93
N HIS A 131 -6.10 3.07 -2.84
CA HIS A 131 -6.44 4.11 -3.82
C HIS A 131 -5.24 4.56 -4.66
N LEU A 132 -4.42 3.61 -5.12
CA LEU A 132 -3.17 3.91 -5.83
C LEU A 132 -3.38 4.37 -7.28
N GLY A 133 -4.61 4.25 -7.81
CA GLY A 133 -4.94 4.56 -9.20
C GLY A 133 -4.82 3.33 -10.10
N TYR A 134 -5.90 3.05 -10.84
CA TYR A 134 -6.00 1.82 -11.63
C TYR A 134 -5.20 1.84 -12.93
N ASP A 135 -5.05 2.99 -13.57
CA ASP A 135 -4.44 3.08 -14.90
C ASP A 135 -2.96 2.66 -14.86
N HIS A 136 -2.14 3.44 -14.19
CA HIS A 136 -0.72 3.12 -13.99
C HIS A 136 -0.51 1.87 -13.13
N GLY A 137 -1.38 1.62 -12.14
CA GLY A 137 -1.29 0.44 -11.28
C GLY A 137 -1.44 -0.86 -12.08
N LEU A 138 -2.47 -0.99 -12.91
CA LEU A 138 -2.66 -2.20 -13.71
C LEU A 138 -1.70 -2.32 -14.88
N GLU A 139 -1.18 -1.20 -15.40
CA GLU A 139 -0.07 -1.24 -16.35
C GLU A 139 1.18 -1.84 -15.73
N ALA A 140 1.53 -1.44 -14.49
CA ALA A 140 2.64 -2.00 -13.76
C ALA A 140 2.43 -3.49 -13.42
N VAL A 141 1.21 -3.89 -13.04
CA VAL A 141 0.88 -5.30 -12.81
C VAL A 141 1.02 -6.12 -14.10
N ALA A 142 0.49 -5.63 -15.22
CA ALA A 142 0.54 -6.36 -16.50
C ALA A 142 1.98 -6.61 -17.00
N ALA A 143 2.94 -5.77 -16.58
CA ALA A 143 4.34 -5.88 -16.96
C ALA A 143 5.14 -6.93 -16.15
N ASP A 144 4.50 -7.65 -15.23
CA ASP A 144 5.17 -8.70 -14.44
C ASP A 144 5.50 -9.95 -15.29
N PRO A 145 6.70 -10.53 -15.15
CA PRO A 145 7.10 -11.73 -15.89
C PRO A 145 6.31 -13.00 -15.55
N ILE A 146 5.58 -13.04 -14.43
CA ILE A 146 4.77 -14.20 -14.07
C ILE A 146 3.55 -14.41 -14.99
N TYR A 147 3.10 -13.35 -15.68
CA TYR A 147 1.90 -13.39 -16.50
C TYR A 147 2.21 -13.89 -17.91
N SER A 148 1.36 -14.80 -18.41
CA SER A 148 1.38 -15.17 -19.83
C SER A 148 0.96 -13.97 -20.70
N GLU A 149 1.21 -14.06 -22.00
CA GLU A 149 0.79 -13.02 -22.95
C GLU A 149 -0.73 -12.79 -22.92
N GLU A 150 -1.53 -13.86 -22.84
CA GLU A 150 -2.98 -13.75 -22.78
C GLU A 150 -3.47 -13.12 -21.47
N PHE A 151 -2.78 -13.42 -20.36
CA PHE A 151 -3.11 -12.84 -19.06
C PHE A 151 -2.77 -11.35 -19.04
N ARG A 152 -1.58 -10.97 -19.52
CA ARG A 152 -1.15 -9.57 -19.67
C ARG A 152 -2.15 -8.77 -20.51
N ASP A 153 -2.50 -9.27 -21.68
CA ASP A 153 -3.45 -8.62 -22.57
C ASP A 153 -4.83 -8.44 -21.92
N TRP A 154 -5.24 -9.40 -21.10
CA TRP A 154 -6.47 -9.30 -20.34
C TRP A 154 -6.40 -8.23 -19.23
N ILE A 155 -5.31 -8.14 -18.48
CA ILE A 155 -5.10 -7.09 -17.47
C ILE A 155 -5.17 -5.69 -18.12
N LEU A 156 -4.53 -5.52 -19.27
CA LEU A 156 -4.54 -4.24 -20.00
C LEU A 156 -5.93 -3.87 -20.53
N ARG A 157 -6.78 -4.84 -20.85
CA ARG A 157 -8.19 -4.59 -21.20
C ARG A 157 -9.01 -4.19 -19.97
N ILE A 158 -8.84 -4.90 -18.85
CA ILE A 158 -9.51 -4.54 -17.58
C ILE A 158 -9.23 -3.09 -17.22
N ARG A 159 -7.98 -2.64 -17.36
CA ARG A 159 -7.55 -1.26 -17.08
C ARG A 159 -8.52 -0.22 -17.67
N THR A 160 -9.01 -0.45 -18.89
CA THR A 160 -9.94 0.45 -19.59
C THR A 160 -11.42 0.22 -19.27
N GLU A 161 -11.78 -0.98 -18.79
CA GLU A 161 -13.17 -1.39 -18.55
C GLU A 161 -13.59 -1.22 -17.09
N LEU A 162 -12.64 -0.92 -16.20
CA LEU A 162 -12.90 -0.68 -14.78
C LEU A 162 -13.87 0.47 -14.56
N GLY A 163 -14.85 0.23 -13.69
CA GLY A 163 -15.95 1.15 -13.39
C GLY A 163 -17.17 0.97 -14.30
N THR A 164 -17.03 0.31 -15.46
CA THR A 164 -18.17 -0.03 -16.33
C THR A 164 -18.67 -1.45 -16.10
N ILE A 165 -17.74 -2.39 -15.90
CA ILE A 165 -18.05 -3.81 -15.67
C ILE A 165 -17.69 -4.16 -14.22
N ASP A 166 -18.53 -5.00 -13.60
CA ASP A 166 -18.29 -5.53 -12.26
C ASP A 166 -17.05 -6.45 -12.25
N PHE A 167 -16.17 -6.28 -11.28
CA PHE A 167 -14.92 -7.05 -11.20
C PHE A 167 -15.17 -8.56 -11.06
N ALA A 168 -16.25 -8.98 -10.39
CA ALA A 168 -16.63 -10.39 -10.30
C ALA A 168 -17.05 -10.94 -11.68
N ASP A 169 -17.67 -10.12 -12.52
CA ASP A 169 -17.98 -10.52 -13.89
C ASP A 169 -16.73 -10.67 -14.76
N MET A 170 -15.75 -9.78 -14.61
CA MET A 170 -14.47 -9.88 -15.32
C MET A 170 -13.76 -11.20 -15.03
N ILE A 171 -13.70 -11.63 -13.76
CA ILE A 171 -13.10 -12.91 -13.36
C ILE A 171 -13.94 -14.08 -13.88
N TYR A 172 -15.26 -14.03 -13.68
CA TYR A 172 -16.14 -15.15 -14.04
C TYR A 172 -16.08 -15.45 -15.54
N VAL A 173 -16.14 -14.43 -16.42
CA VAL A 173 -16.14 -14.63 -17.87
C VAL A 173 -14.89 -15.35 -18.35
N ARG A 174 -13.75 -15.12 -17.69
CA ARG A 174 -12.46 -15.76 -17.98
C ARG A 174 -12.17 -17.03 -17.18
N SER A 175 -13.19 -17.60 -16.53
CA SER A 175 -13.02 -18.79 -15.69
C SER A 175 -13.50 -20.08 -16.36
N GLU A 176 -12.91 -21.21 -15.95
CA GLU A 176 -13.41 -22.55 -16.31
C GLU A 176 -14.89 -22.74 -15.91
N GLN A 177 -15.33 -22.07 -14.84
CA GLN A 177 -16.72 -22.15 -14.38
C GLN A 177 -17.71 -21.62 -15.42
N MET A 178 -17.34 -20.58 -16.17
CA MET A 178 -18.17 -20.07 -17.27
C MET A 178 -18.35 -21.10 -18.37
N VAL A 179 -17.28 -21.85 -18.69
CA VAL A 179 -17.34 -22.96 -19.66
C VAL A 179 -18.26 -24.07 -19.19
N LEU A 180 -18.12 -24.48 -17.93
CA LEU A 180 -18.99 -25.49 -17.31
C LEU A 180 -20.47 -25.05 -17.30
N ASP A 181 -20.74 -23.77 -17.09
CA ASP A 181 -22.09 -23.22 -17.12
C ASP A 181 -22.68 -23.20 -18.54
N GLN A 182 -21.89 -22.82 -19.54
CA GLN A 182 -22.31 -22.84 -20.94
C GLN A 182 -22.60 -24.26 -21.45
N ARG A 183 -21.74 -25.23 -21.13
CA ARG A 183 -21.97 -26.65 -21.47
C ARG A 183 -23.30 -27.17 -20.91
N ARG A 184 -23.59 -26.82 -19.65
CA ARG A 184 -24.85 -27.19 -18.98
C ARG A 184 -26.08 -26.54 -19.59
N GLN A 185 -26.00 -25.25 -19.91
CA GLN A 185 -27.13 -24.50 -20.48
C GLN A 185 -27.44 -24.90 -21.92
N ARG A 186 -26.40 -25.17 -22.73
CA ARG A 186 -26.53 -25.51 -24.15
C ARG A 186 -26.76 -27.01 -24.39
N GLY A 187 -26.49 -27.87 -23.40
CA GLY A 187 -26.55 -29.32 -23.56
C GLY A 187 -25.47 -29.88 -24.48
N VAL A 188 -24.43 -29.10 -24.80
CA VAL A 188 -23.31 -29.51 -25.66
C VAL A 188 -22.09 -29.73 -24.77
N ALA A 189 -21.65 -30.98 -24.64
CA ALA A 189 -20.53 -31.35 -23.77
C ALA A 189 -19.19 -30.78 -24.24
N ASP A 190 -19.03 -30.64 -25.56
CA ASP A 190 -17.77 -30.24 -26.20
C ASP A 190 -17.71 -28.75 -26.54
N TRP A 191 -18.52 -27.92 -25.87
CA TRP A 191 -18.41 -26.48 -26.06
C TRP A 191 -17.07 -25.99 -25.47
N GLU A 192 -16.27 -25.33 -26.28
CA GLU A 192 -15.01 -24.70 -25.90
C GLU A 192 -15.14 -23.18 -26.03
N ALA A 193 -14.41 -22.46 -25.18
CA ALA A 193 -14.36 -21.02 -25.25
C ALA A 193 -13.40 -20.58 -26.36
N ASP A 194 -13.81 -19.63 -27.20
CA ASP A 194 -12.95 -19.00 -28.23
C ASP A 194 -11.91 -18.05 -27.62
N TYR A 195 -11.66 -18.17 -26.31
CA TYR A 195 -10.85 -17.24 -25.54
C TYR A 195 -10.08 -17.98 -24.44
N ALA A 196 -8.92 -17.42 -24.06
CA ALA A 196 -8.09 -18.00 -23.01
C ALA A 196 -8.81 -18.02 -21.66
N ILE A 197 -8.73 -19.17 -20.99
CA ILE A 197 -9.23 -19.39 -19.63
C ILE A 197 -8.09 -19.02 -18.67
N LEU A 198 -8.30 -17.98 -17.87
CA LEU A 198 -7.27 -17.42 -16.99
C LEU A 198 -7.50 -17.79 -15.52
N PHE A 199 -8.73 -18.17 -15.16
CA PHE A 199 -9.12 -18.52 -13.80
C PHE A 199 -9.71 -19.93 -13.76
N GLY A 200 -9.45 -20.64 -12.67
CA GLY A 200 -10.00 -21.97 -12.47
C GLY A 200 -11.49 -21.97 -12.10
N ALA A 201 -12.03 -23.18 -11.97
CA ALA A 201 -13.44 -23.36 -11.62
C ALA A 201 -13.79 -22.89 -10.19
N LYS A 202 -12.82 -22.81 -9.27
CA LYS A 202 -13.06 -22.35 -7.89
C LYS A 202 -13.23 -20.83 -7.85
N GLU A 203 -12.29 -20.11 -8.48
CA GLU A 203 -12.27 -18.66 -8.60
C GLU A 203 -13.54 -18.19 -9.34
N GLY A 204 -13.88 -18.85 -10.44
CA GLY A 204 -15.11 -18.58 -11.19
C GLY A 204 -16.39 -18.78 -10.39
N ARG A 205 -16.47 -19.82 -9.54
CA ARG A 205 -17.62 -20.01 -8.64
C ARG A 205 -17.73 -18.91 -7.59
N ILE A 206 -16.61 -18.50 -7.02
CA ILE A 206 -16.55 -17.39 -6.06
C ILE A 206 -17.01 -16.10 -6.72
N ALA A 207 -16.49 -15.81 -7.91
CA ALA A 207 -16.83 -14.61 -8.67
C ALA A 207 -18.32 -14.58 -9.00
N LYS A 208 -18.88 -15.67 -9.56
CA LYS A 208 -20.31 -15.80 -9.85
C LYS A 208 -21.19 -15.55 -8.62
N ALA A 209 -20.79 -16.07 -7.46
CA ALA A 209 -21.53 -15.94 -6.21
C ALA A 209 -21.50 -14.53 -5.60
N ASN A 210 -20.52 -13.69 -5.98
CA ASN A 210 -20.30 -12.35 -5.44
C ASN A 210 -20.67 -11.21 -6.40
N ARG A 211 -21.31 -11.51 -7.53
CA ARG A 211 -21.85 -10.50 -8.44
C ARG A 211 -22.77 -9.51 -7.72
N SER A 212 -22.55 -8.22 -7.94
CA SER A 212 -23.36 -7.13 -7.37
C SER A 212 -23.40 -7.12 -5.83
N LYS A 213 -22.46 -7.81 -5.18
CA LYS A 213 -22.27 -7.76 -3.72
C LYS A 213 -21.07 -6.87 -3.39
N ASP A 214 -20.87 -6.62 -2.10
CA ASP A 214 -19.66 -5.94 -1.63
C ASP A 214 -18.40 -6.74 -2.06
N PRO A 215 -17.50 -6.14 -2.85
CA PRO A 215 -16.28 -6.79 -3.34
C PRO A 215 -15.38 -7.33 -2.21
N LEU A 216 -15.46 -6.79 -1.00
CA LEU A 216 -14.68 -7.27 0.15
C LEU A 216 -14.95 -8.74 0.48
N TYR A 217 -16.20 -9.20 0.32
CA TYR A 217 -16.52 -10.62 0.52
C TYR A 217 -15.88 -11.51 -0.55
N MET A 218 -15.78 -11.01 -1.77
CA MET A 218 -15.12 -11.73 -2.86
C MET A 218 -13.63 -11.87 -2.59
N PHE A 219 -12.95 -10.78 -2.23
CA PHE A 219 -11.53 -10.81 -1.86
C PHE A 219 -11.28 -11.78 -0.70
N ALA A 220 -12.05 -11.70 0.39
CA ALA A 220 -11.90 -12.65 1.50
C ALA A 220 -12.12 -14.12 1.07
N ALA A 221 -13.02 -14.37 0.11
CA ALA A 221 -13.24 -15.72 -0.40
C ALA A 221 -12.09 -16.21 -1.29
N LEU A 222 -11.59 -15.35 -2.20
CA LEU A 222 -10.47 -15.64 -3.08
C LEU A 222 -9.18 -15.84 -2.27
N GLN A 223 -8.93 -14.99 -1.29
CA GLN A 223 -7.80 -15.10 -0.38
C GLN A 223 -7.69 -16.49 0.25
N ARG A 224 -8.81 -17.04 0.77
CA ARG A 224 -8.82 -18.37 1.39
C ARG A 224 -8.54 -19.51 0.41
N GLN A 225 -8.77 -19.33 -0.89
CA GLN A 225 -8.59 -20.38 -1.91
C GLN A 225 -7.26 -20.25 -2.66
N LEU A 226 -6.82 -19.02 -2.90
CA LEU A 226 -5.58 -18.71 -3.62
C LEU A 226 -4.38 -18.50 -2.69
N HIS A 227 -4.63 -18.45 -1.38
CA HIS A 227 -3.63 -18.34 -0.32
C HIS A 227 -2.71 -17.11 -0.44
N TYR A 228 -3.14 -16.06 -1.15
CA TYR A 228 -2.40 -14.81 -1.18
C TYR A 228 -2.52 -14.08 0.18
N PRO A 229 -1.52 -13.28 0.58
CA PRO A 229 -1.46 -12.69 1.91
C PRO A 229 -2.49 -11.56 2.11
N VAL A 230 -2.74 -11.20 3.37
CA VAL A 230 -3.63 -10.07 3.70
C VAL A 230 -2.97 -8.78 3.25
N VAL A 231 -3.65 -8.08 2.34
CA VAL A 231 -3.22 -6.77 1.83
C VAL A 231 -3.25 -5.74 2.96
N PRO A 232 -2.10 -5.14 3.32
CA PRO A 232 -2.03 -4.04 4.26
C PRO A 232 -2.81 -2.81 3.78
N ARG A 233 -3.32 -2.03 4.73
CA ARG A 233 -4.08 -0.81 4.46
C ARG A 233 -3.46 0.38 5.19
N THR A 234 -3.47 1.53 4.54
CA THR A 234 -3.13 2.80 5.20
C THR A 234 -4.02 2.98 6.42
N GLN A 235 -3.40 3.11 7.59
CA GLN A 235 -4.11 3.41 8.81
C GLN A 235 -4.57 4.87 8.74
N LYS A 236 -5.87 5.10 8.95
CA LYS A 236 -6.33 6.47 9.18
C LYS A 236 -5.60 6.99 10.39
N ALA A 237 -4.98 8.18 10.27
CA ALA A 237 -4.45 8.88 11.41
C ALA A 237 -5.53 8.91 12.49
N ARG A 238 -5.24 8.32 13.65
CA ARG A 238 -6.12 8.48 14.81
C ARG A 238 -6.22 9.99 15.03
N GLU A 239 -7.44 10.51 15.14
CA GLU A 239 -7.62 11.82 15.77
C GLU A 239 -6.95 11.71 17.14
N VAL A 240 -5.82 12.40 17.29
CA VAL A 240 -5.13 12.48 18.57
C VAL A 240 -6.01 13.39 19.40
N GLU A 241 -6.91 12.82 20.19
CA GLU A 241 -7.52 13.54 21.30
C GLU A 241 -6.36 13.93 22.23
N LEU A 242 -5.97 15.20 22.17
CA LEU A 242 -4.99 15.76 23.09
C LEU A 242 -5.52 15.53 24.51
N ASP A 243 -4.70 14.95 25.37
CA ASP A 243 -5.06 14.84 26.78
C ASP A 243 -5.43 16.25 27.31
N PRO A 244 -6.56 16.43 28.02
CA PRO A 244 -7.01 17.74 28.47
C PRO A 244 -5.95 18.50 29.31
N VAL A 245 -5.02 17.79 29.95
CA VAL A 245 -3.89 18.39 30.68
C VAL A 245 -2.85 18.96 29.71
N LEU A 246 -2.56 18.28 28.61
CA LEU A 246 -1.64 18.75 27.57
C LEU A 246 -2.23 19.96 26.84
N GLU A 247 -3.52 19.92 26.52
CA GLU A 247 -4.23 21.04 25.88
C GLU A 247 -4.18 22.29 26.77
N ARG A 248 -4.49 22.15 28.07
CA ARG A 248 -4.37 23.27 29.03
C ARG A 248 -2.93 23.80 29.13
N ARG A 249 -1.93 22.92 29.12
CA ARG A 249 -0.52 23.33 29.18
C ARG A 249 -0.10 24.07 27.92
N LEU A 250 -0.55 23.64 26.74
CA LEU A 250 -0.32 24.34 25.48
C LEU A 250 -0.93 25.74 25.49
N VAL A 251 -2.18 25.89 25.94
CA VAL A 251 -2.84 27.20 26.08
C VAL A 251 -2.07 28.11 27.05
N ILE A 252 -1.55 27.57 28.15
CA ILE A 252 -0.73 28.36 29.10
C ILE A 252 0.59 28.79 28.46
N ILE A 253 1.25 27.91 27.71
CA ILE A 253 2.51 28.22 27.02
C ILE A 253 2.26 29.28 25.94
N GLU A 254 1.19 29.15 25.16
CA GLU A 254 0.80 30.13 24.15
C GLU A 254 0.59 31.53 24.77
N LYS A 255 -0.17 31.61 25.88
CA LYS A 255 -0.36 32.89 26.61
C LYS A 255 0.96 33.48 27.12
N ARG A 256 1.87 32.66 27.63
CA ARG A 256 3.19 33.12 28.09
C ARG A 256 4.05 33.62 26.94
N LEU A 257 3.97 32.96 25.79
CA LEU A 257 4.68 33.38 24.58
C LEU A 257 4.14 34.73 24.08
N GLN A 258 2.82 34.91 24.03
CA GLN A 258 2.19 36.18 23.67
C GLN A 258 2.62 37.33 24.61
N LEU A 259 2.68 37.07 25.92
CA LEU A 259 3.15 38.06 26.90
C LEU A 259 4.62 38.40 26.68
N ALA A 260 5.48 37.40 26.48
CA ALA A 260 6.90 37.63 26.20
C ALA A 260 7.11 38.41 24.89
N GLU A 261 6.31 38.14 23.85
CA GLU A 261 6.32 38.90 22.60
C GLU A 261 5.84 40.34 22.77
N ALA A 262 4.82 40.58 23.61
CA ALA A 262 4.32 41.91 23.92
C ALA A 262 5.32 42.74 24.75
N GLU A 263 6.02 42.10 25.68
CA GLU A 263 7.12 42.71 26.44
C GLU A 263 8.29 43.10 25.52
N LEU A 264 8.68 42.22 24.59
CA LEU A 264 9.68 42.51 23.55
C LEU A 264 9.27 43.67 22.63
N LYS A 265 7.97 43.86 22.39
CA LYS A 265 7.42 44.97 21.59
C LYS A 265 7.18 46.25 22.41
N GLY A 266 7.53 46.27 23.69
CA GLY A 266 7.59 47.47 24.51
C GLY A 266 6.27 47.94 25.12
N GLY A 267 5.30 47.04 25.33
CA GLY A 267 4.05 47.43 26.00
C GLY A 267 3.28 46.25 26.57
N VAL A 268 3.33 46.08 27.89
CA VAL A 268 2.37 45.26 28.64
C VAL A 268 1.49 46.20 29.46
N ASP A 269 0.23 46.37 29.03
CA ASP A 269 -0.77 47.04 29.85
C ASP A 269 -1.32 46.04 30.89
N LEU A 270 -0.76 46.09 32.11
CA LEU A 270 -1.12 45.20 33.21
C LEU A 270 -2.52 45.47 33.77
N THR A 271 -3.23 46.50 33.28
CA THR A 271 -4.54 46.91 33.77
C THR A 271 -5.66 45.93 33.37
N GLU A 272 -5.48 45.15 32.30
CA GLU A 272 -6.45 44.13 31.87
C GLU A 272 -6.46 42.86 32.74
N PHE A 273 -5.44 42.65 33.58
CA PHE A 273 -5.30 41.44 34.40
C PHE A 273 -5.80 41.58 35.85
N TYR A 274 -6.15 42.78 36.31
CA TYR A 274 -6.78 42.96 37.62
C TYR A 274 -8.31 42.89 37.50
N ALA A 275 -8.89 41.77 37.92
CA ALA A 275 -10.34 41.66 38.10
C ALA A 275 -10.82 42.76 39.06
N ARG A 276 -11.85 43.53 38.65
CA ARG A 276 -12.52 44.50 39.52
C ARG A 276 -13.09 43.75 40.73
N SER A 277 -12.50 43.97 41.89
CA SER A 277 -13.05 43.57 43.18
C SER A 277 -14.21 44.50 43.52
N ASP A 278 -15.40 44.17 43.03
CA ASP A 278 -16.63 44.78 43.53
C ASP A 278 -17.76 43.75 43.48
N ASP A 279 -17.87 42.97 44.55
CA ASP A 279 -19.12 42.30 44.94
C ASP A 279 -19.17 42.17 46.47
N GLY A 280 -19.74 43.22 47.10
CA GLY A 280 -20.70 43.09 48.20
C GLY A 280 -20.22 42.65 49.58
N LEU A 281 -19.62 43.56 50.37
CA LEU A 281 -19.71 43.51 51.83
C LEU A 281 -21.08 44.08 52.27
N THR A 282 -21.98 43.20 52.72
CA THR A 282 -23.20 43.61 53.44
C THR A 282 -22.85 43.89 54.91
N PRO A 283 -23.22 45.05 55.48
CA PRO A 283 -23.06 45.28 56.92
C PRO A 283 -24.19 44.56 57.68
N LEU A 284 -23.82 43.76 58.68
CA LEU A 284 -24.74 43.27 59.71
C LEU A 284 -24.98 44.41 60.70
N ASP A 285 -26.21 44.94 60.74
CA ASP A 285 -26.71 45.74 61.86
C ASP A 285 -28.03 45.17 62.38
N GLN A 286 -27.98 44.80 63.67
CA GLN A 286 -29.04 44.48 64.67
C GLN A 286 -29.74 43.12 64.60
#